data_AF-N1ZY77-F1
#
_entry.id   AF-N1ZY77-F1
#
_cell.length_a   1.000
_cell.length_b   1.000
_cell.length_c   1.000
_cell.angle_alpha   90.00
_cell.angle_beta   90.00
_cell.angle_gamma   90.00
#
_symmetry.space_group_name_H-M   'P 1'
#
loop_
_entity.id
_entity.type
_entity.pdbx_description
1 polymer ?
#
loop_
_entity_poly.entity_id
_entity_poly.type
_entity_poly.pdbx_seq_one_letter_code
_entity_poly.pdbx_strand_id
1 'polypeptide(L)'
;MKYDVYCDKSARWKVKDQKYRIYADIQIKGKTWEIQLESQNLIYPSNETDGWKKIKRKYGIEKVNALEKEFEKHSACPKMQDIMEIWQPFAKDNKLMDIWRLYNNDQQKAEMRFYAIECGCPDIALLSLWRQYGSVKCIYQGIIAGNIEAHTIFEGAIFLLENMWKPFVEISRSKISDLPLTVFIAITGIFVKYQILGRLGSLDEFKEWKTSTLKQWREARNFRLGEWMRKNLKDYFINSMLLLGKATQNPNISEFTINPYYDAADTIMFKYLIANLQDVYEMTICYEDGQIISFYEKKDNSLEDSYDLFPPMMFCKASSRRSQQYICCANSVIRRGITLDHPFIEWLLDNSFKLKQYYERQFQRIVTSLCAGDADAIIKECNRIREQMISLPEHHGVDVNAMPRLSEDDFWSWEEWIDHSEKL
;
A
#
# COMPACT_ATOMS: atom_id res chain seq x y z
N MET A 1 18.09 6.55 18.48
CA MET A 1 18.28 5.30 17.71
C MET A 1 19.76 4.98 17.71
N LYS A 2 20.16 3.81 18.22
CA LYS A 2 21.59 3.42 18.33
C LYS A 2 22.04 2.51 17.18
N TYR A 3 21.10 1.95 16.41
CA TYR A 3 21.35 1.03 15.30
C TYR A 3 20.37 1.35 14.17
N ASP A 4 20.72 2.31 13.31
CA ASP A 4 20.04 2.56 12.04
C ASP A 4 21.08 2.18 10.97
N VAL A 5 20.92 1.01 10.34
CA VAL A 5 21.81 0.57 9.26
C VAL A 5 21.04 0.77 7.97
N TYR A 6 21.44 1.78 7.22
CA TYR A 6 20.85 2.07 5.91
C TYR A 6 21.98 2.31 4.90
N CYS A 7 21.79 1.79 3.69
CA CYS A 7 22.70 2.08 2.59
C CYS A 7 22.23 3.34 1.88
N ASP A 8 22.82 4.48 2.25
CA ASP A 8 22.55 5.83 1.69
C ASP A 8 22.55 5.87 0.16
N LYS A 9 23.38 5.01 -0.45
CA LYS A 9 23.43 4.77 -1.89
C LYS A 9 23.62 3.28 -2.12
N SER A 10 22.69 2.65 -2.85
CA SER A 10 22.93 1.30 -3.38
C SER A 10 24.17 1.38 -4.28
N ALA A 11 25.27 0.72 -3.92
CA ALA A 11 26.46 0.70 -4.78
C ALA A 11 26.06 0.11 -6.14
N ARG A 12 26.33 0.86 -7.20
CA ARG A 12 25.98 0.51 -8.59
C ARG A 12 27.23 0.56 -9.45
N TRP A 13 27.37 -0.43 -10.32
CA TRP A 13 28.47 -0.47 -11.28
C TRP A 13 27.98 -1.03 -12.61
N LYS A 14 28.82 -0.89 -13.63
CA LYS A 14 28.54 -1.36 -14.99
C LYS A 14 29.70 -2.26 -15.42
N VAL A 15 29.38 -3.45 -15.93
CA VAL A 15 30.34 -4.35 -16.57
C VAL A 15 29.79 -4.68 -17.95
N LYS A 16 30.60 -4.42 -18.98
CA LYS A 16 30.17 -4.53 -20.38
C LYS A 16 28.89 -3.70 -20.61
N ASP A 17 27.83 -4.27 -21.18
CA ASP A 17 26.53 -3.62 -21.38
C ASP A 17 25.55 -3.83 -20.21
N GLN A 18 25.97 -4.49 -19.14
CA GLN A 18 25.13 -4.83 -17.99
C GLN A 18 25.33 -3.86 -16.81
N LYS A 19 24.25 -3.57 -16.07
CA LYS A 19 24.28 -2.73 -14.87
C LYS A 19 23.91 -3.55 -13.65
N TYR A 20 24.65 -3.36 -12.56
CA TYR A 20 24.51 -4.11 -11.32
C TYR A 20 24.28 -3.21 -10.13
N ARG A 21 23.74 -3.80 -9.06
CA ARG A 21 23.64 -3.21 -7.72
C ARG A 21 24.02 -4.22 -6.66
N ILE A 22 24.38 -3.73 -5.47
CA ILE A 22 24.31 -4.56 -4.26
C ILE A 22 22.84 -4.64 -3.85
N TYR A 23 22.34 -5.88 -3.74
CA TYR A 23 21.06 -6.22 -3.16
C TYR A 23 21.30 -6.83 -1.77
N ALA A 24 20.47 -6.47 -0.80
CA ALA A 24 20.52 -7.04 0.54
C ALA A 24 19.30 -7.93 0.72
N ASP A 25 19.55 -9.17 1.10
CA ASP A 25 18.54 -10.11 1.57
C ASP A 25 18.76 -10.42 3.05
N ILE A 26 17.68 -10.74 3.74
CA ILE A 26 17.71 -11.11 5.15
C ILE A 26 17.07 -12.48 5.25
N GLN A 27 17.85 -13.47 5.66
CA GLN A 27 17.41 -14.84 5.81
C GLN A 27 17.53 -15.28 7.27
N ILE A 28 16.68 -16.22 7.65
CA ILE A 28 16.77 -16.87 8.97
C ILE A 28 17.57 -18.15 8.79
N LYS A 29 18.73 -18.26 9.44
CA LYS A 29 19.50 -19.51 9.53
C LYS A 29 19.48 -20.02 10.96
N GLY A 30 18.79 -21.13 11.16
CA GLY A 30 18.57 -21.69 12.49
C GLY A 30 17.77 -20.72 13.35
N LYS A 31 18.43 -20.14 14.35
CA LYS A 31 17.82 -19.17 15.27
C LYS A 31 18.30 -17.74 15.03
N THR A 32 19.16 -17.47 14.05
CA THR A 32 19.75 -16.14 13.89
C THR A 32 19.46 -15.53 12.53
N TRP A 33 19.35 -14.21 12.51
CA TRP A 33 19.25 -13.45 11.27
C TRP A 33 20.62 -13.36 10.59
N GLU A 34 20.70 -13.90 9.38
CA GLU A 34 21.84 -13.74 8.48
C GLU A 34 21.49 -12.68 7.44
N ILE A 35 22.34 -11.66 7.34
CA ILE A 35 22.26 -10.64 6.30
C ILE A 35 23.13 -11.11 5.15
N GLN A 36 22.53 -11.29 3.98
CA GLN A 36 23.23 -11.61 2.74
C GLN A 36 23.26 -10.37 1.84
N LEU A 37 24.44 -9.90 1.52
CA LEU A 37 24.65 -8.90 0.48
C LEU A 37 25.13 -9.61 -0.78
N GLU A 38 24.45 -9.38 -1.90
CA GLU A 38 24.77 -10.01 -3.17
C GLU A 38 24.75 -9.03 -4.35
N SER A 39 25.57 -9.32 -5.35
CA SER A 39 25.54 -8.64 -6.64
C SER A 39 24.30 -9.04 -7.44
N GLN A 40 23.47 -8.08 -7.86
CA GLN A 40 22.27 -8.32 -8.65
C GLN A 40 22.24 -7.46 -9.92
N ASN A 41 21.88 -8.05 -11.05
CA ASN A 41 21.69 -7.35 -12.33
C ASN A 41 20.36 -6.57 -12.32
N LEU A 42 20.38 -5.31 -12.78
CA LEU A 42 19.20 -4.43 -12.77
C LEU A 42 18.14 -4.79 -13.82
N ILE A 43 18.52 -5.43 -14.93
CA ILE A 43 17.60 -5.73 -16.04
C ILE A 43 16.88 -7.07 -15.83
N TYR A 44 17.52 -8.00 -15.11
CA TYR A 44 16.94 -9.31 -14.80
C TYR A 44 17.27 -9.71 -13.36
N PRO A 45 16.42 -9.35 -12.39
CA PRO A 45 16.68 -9.56 -10.96
C PRO A 45 16.46 -11.02 -10.52
N SER A 46 16.59 -12.02 -11.39
CA SER A 46 16.35 -13.41 -10.97
C SER A 46 17.40 -13.87 -9.97
N ASN A 47 16.94 -14.42 -8.85
CA ASN A 47 17.76 -15.03 -7.80
C ASN A 47 18.34 -16.39 -8.23
N GLU A 48 18.43 -16.67 -9.53
CA GLU A 48 18.93 -17.94 -10.03
C GLU A 48 20.47 -17.94 -10.01
N THR A 49 21.02 -18.01 -8.81
CA THR A 49 22.47 -17.96 -8.51
C THR A 49 23.29 -19.07 -9.15
N ASP A 50 22.65 -20.05 -9.79
CA ASP A 50 23.26 -21.23 -10.42
C ASP A 50 22.94 -21.37 -11.92
N GLY A 51 22.36 -20.35 -12.57
CA GLY A 51 21.99 -20.42 -13.98
C GLY A 51 23.17 -20.79 -14.91
N TRP A 52 24.34 -20.15 -14.74
CA TRP A 52 25.54 -20.48 -15.54
C TRP A 52 26.09 -21.89 -15.27
N LYS A 53 26.06 -22.33 -14.00
CA LYS A 53 26.44 -23.71 -13.65
C LYS A 53 25.52 -24.74 -14.31
N LYS A 54 24.21 -24.46 -14.44
CA LYS A 54 23.28 -25.32 -15.18
C LYS A 54 23.65 -25.40 -16.66
N ILE A 55 24.06 -24.29 -17.28
CA ILE A 55 24.57 -24.27 -18.66
C ILE A 55 25.83 -25.15 -18.80
N LYS A 56 26.80 -25.03 -17.87
CA LYS A 56 27.99 -25.90 -17.82
C LYS A 56 27.64 -27.39 -17.73
N ARG A 57 26.69 -27.75 -16.87
CA ARG A 57 26.23 -29.15 -16.71
C ARG A 57 25.52 -29.68 -17.95
N LYS A 58 24.68 -28.87 -18.60
CA LYS A 58 23.86 -29.29 -19.74
C LYS A 58 24.66 -29.46 -21.03
N TYR A 59 25.56 -28.50 -21.32
CA TYR A 59 26.26 -28.45 -22.61
C TYR A 59 27.70 -28.96 -22.57
N GLY A 60 28.23 -29.20 -21.36
CA GLY A 60 29.60 -29.67 -21.15
C GLY A 60 30.63 -28.54 -21.11
N ILE A 61 31.71 -28.78 -20.37
CA ILE A 61 32.74 -27.78 -20.06
C ILE A 61 33.42 -27.25 -21.33
N GLU A 62 33.74 -28.11 -22.29
CA GLU A 62 34.49 -27.71 -23.50
C GLU A 62 33.72 -26.68 -24.35
N LYS A 63 32.43 -26.95 -24.62
CA LYS A 63 31.59 -26.05 -25.42
C LYS A 63 31.35 -24.73 -24.70
N VAL A 64 31.15 -24.77 -23.38
CA VAL A 64 30.96 -23.56 -22.59
C VAL A 64 32.25 -22.74 -22.51
N ASN A 65 33.41 -23.35 -22.36
CA ASN A 65 34.69 -22.63 -22.33
C ASN A 65 34.99 -21.93 -23.67
N ALA A 66 34.63 -22.54 -24.81
CA ALA A 66 34.74 -21.88 -26.11
C ALA A 66 33.84 -20.64 -26.19
N LEU A 67 32.61 -20.75 -25.66
CA LEU A 67 31.67 -19.63 -25.59
C LEU A 67 32.13 -18.52 -24.63
N GLU A 68 32.70 -18.86 -23.46
CA GLU A 68 33.28 -17.90 -22.50
C GLU A 68 34.41 -17.09 -23.15
N LYS A 69 35.35 -17.78 -23.82
CA LYS A 69 36.45 -17.11 -24.53
C LYS A 69 35.96 -16.16 -25.61
N GLU A 70 34.87 -16.51 -26.28
CA GLU A 70 34.28 -15.62 -27.27
C GLU A 70 33.62 -14.42 -26.60
N PHE A 71 32.82 -14.64 -25.56
CA PHE A 71 32.17 -13.58 -24.80
C PHE A 71 33.13 -12.57 -24.15
N GLU A 72 34.36 -12.97 -23.83
CA GLU A 72 35.37 -12.03 -23.32
C GLU A 72 35.85 -11.00 -24.33
N LYS A 73 35.72 -11.27 -25.63
CA LYS A 73 36.15 -10.35 -26.68
C LYS A 73 35.17 -9.19 -26.88
N HIS A 74 33.93 -9.33 -26.40
CA HIS A 74 32.86 -8.39 -26.68
C HIS A 74 32.57 -7.50 -25.47
N SER A 75 32.33 -6.21 -25.72
CA SER A 75 31.94 -5.22 -24.70
C SER A 75 30.42 -5.09 -24.52
N ALA A 76 29.65 -5.72 -25.40
CA ALA A 76 28.19 -5.83 -25.38
C ALA A 76 27.77 -7.19 -25.96
N CYS A 77 26.51 -7.59 -25.80
CA CYS A 77 26.03 -8.85 -26.36
C CYS A 77 26.35 -8.94 -27.87
N PRO A 78 27.12 -9.97 -28.32
CA PRO A 78 27.46 -10.13 -29.72
C PRO A 78 26.22 -10.42 -30.56
N LYS A 79 26.29 -10.14 -31.87
CA LYS A 79 25.24 -10.59 -32.80
C LYS A 79 25.42 -12.06 -33.05
N MET A 80 24.31 -12.77 -33.24
CA MET A 80 24.29 -14.21 -33.48
C MET A 80 25.16 -14.63 -34.68
N GLN A 81 25.22 -13.79 -35.71
CA GLN A 81 26.02 -14.02 -36.92
C GLN A 81 27.53 -14.04 -36.64
N ASP A 82 27.99 -13.22 -35.68
CA ASP A 82 29.42 -13.03 -35.39
C ASP A 82 30.02 -14.24 -34.63
N ILE A 83 29.17 -15.03 -33.98
CA ILE A 83 29.58 -16.14 -33.10
C ILE A 83 28.87 -17.46 -33.46
N MET A 84 28.28 -17.55 -34.65
CA MET A 84 27.33 -18.61 -35.02
C MET A 84 27.88 -20.02 -34.82
N GLU A 85 29.14 -20.27 -35.19
CA GLU A 85 29.80 -21.57 -35.05
C GLU A 85 29.90 -22.02 -33.58
N ILE A 86 30.23 -21.08 -32.68
CA ILE A 86 30.37 -21.32 -31.24
C ILE A 86 28.99 -21.37 -30.57
N TRP A 87 28.02 -20.61 -31.08
CA TRP A 87 26.67 -20.48 -30.53
C TRP A 87 25.72 -21.62 -30.93
N GLN A 88 25.93 -22.25 -32.10
CA GLN A 88 25.07 -23.29 -32.66
C GLN A 88 24.62 -24.37 -31.65
N PRO A 89 25.48 -24.89 -30.75
CA PRO A 89 25.08 -25.91 -29.79
C PRO A 89 24.01 -25.46 -28.79
N PHE A 90 23.87 -24.15 -28.56
CA PHE A 90 22.98 -23.57 -27.54
C PHE A 90 21.67 -23.03 -28.14
N ALA A 91 21.67 -22.75 -29.44
CA ALA A 91 20.63 -21.98 -30.14
C ALA A 91 19.23 -22.61 -30.10
N LYS A 92 19.12 -23.93 -29.89
CA LYS A 92 17.84 -24.66 -29.86
C LYS A 92 17.00 -24.31 -28.62
N ASP A 93 17.65 -24.17 -27.46
CA ASP A 93 16.95 -24.10 -26.17
C ASP A 93 17.13 -22.77 -25.45
N ASN A 94 17.98 -21.86 -25.97
CA ASN A 94 18.34 -20.63 -25.27
C ASN A 94 18.37 -19.44 -26.22
N LYS A 95 18.07 -18.25 -25.68
CA LYS A 95 18.30 -16.99 -26.37
C LYS A 95 19.70 -16.49 -26.05
N LEU A 96 20.38 -15.94 -27.05
CA LEU A 96 21.76 -15.46 -26.90
C LEU A 96 21.90 -14.41 -25.79
N MET A 97 20.97 -13.46 -25.73
CA MET A 97 20.95 -12.42 -24.70
C MET A 97 20.80 -13.01 -23.28
N ASP A 98 20.05 -14.10 -23.11
CA ASP A 98 19.86 -14.74 -21.80
C ASP A 98 21.14 -15.44 -21.33
N ILE A 99 21.80 -16.16 -22.22
CA ILE A 99 23.11 -16.79 -21.94
C ILE A 99 24.19 -15.73 -21.69
N TRP A 100 24.24 -14.67 -22.51
CA TRP A 100 25.15 -13.54 -22.31
C TRP A 100 25.00 -12.94 -20.91
N ARG A 101 23.75 -12.73 -20.46
CA ARG A 101 23.46 -12.24 -19.11
C ARG A 101 23.87 -13.23 -18.03
N LEU A 102 23.54 -14.51 -18.17
CA LEU A 102 23.91 -15.54 -17.19
C LEU A 102 25.42 -15.61 -16.98
N TYR A 103 26.18 -15.56 -18.07
CA TYR A 103 27.64 -15.53 -18.02
C TYR A 103 28.16 -14.28 -17.28
N ASN A 104 27.69 -13.09 -17.66
CA ASN A 104 28.13 -11.86 -17.00
C ASN A 104 27.72 -11.81 -15.52
N ASN A 105 26.54 -12.34 -15.17
CA ASN A 105 26.10 -12.46 -13.79
C ASN A 105 27.01 -13.41 -12.99
N ASP A 106 27.46 -14.53 -13.58
CA ASP A 106 28.41 -15.46 -12.95
C ASP A 106 29.77 -14.79 -12.69
N GLN A 107 30.27 -14.00 -13.65
CA GLN A 107 31.52 -13.23 -13.49
C GLN A 107 31.43 -12.15 -12.41
N GLN A 108 30.24 -11.62 -12.17
CA GLN A 108 30.00 -10.57 -11.18
C GLN A 108 29.52 -11.12 -9.84
N LYS A 109 29.42 -12.44 -9.69
CA LYS A 109 28.90 -13.08 -8.49
C LYS A 109 29.81 -12.79 -7.30
N ALA A 110 29.33 -11.92 -6.43
CA ALA A 110 29.91 -11.67 -5.12
C ALA A 110 28.81 -11.79 -4.07
N GLU A 111 29.11 -12.52 -3.00
CA GLU A 111 28.25 -12.60 -1.81
C GLU A 111 29.06 -12.27 -0.57
N MET A 112 28.46 -11.53 0.35
CA MET A 112 28.94 -11.35 1.71
C MET A 112 27.81 -11.75 2.64
N ARG A 113 28.13 -12.59 3.64
CA ARG A 113 27.19 -13.01 4.68
C ARG A 113 27.77 -12.66 6.04
N PHE A 114 26.92 -12.14 6.90
CA PHE A 114 27.25 -11.86 8.29
C PHE A 114 25.98 -11.96 9.13
N TYR A 115 26.14 -12.26 10.41
CA TYR A 115 25.00 -12.34 11.31
C TYR A 115 24.67 -10.97 11.88
N ALA A 116 23.38 -10.67 12.08
CA ALA A 116 22.95 -9.40 12.67
C ALA A 116 23.61 -9.14 14.04
N ILE A 117 23.83 -10.21 14.83
CA ILE A 117 24.50 -10.14 16.14
C ILE A 117 25.94 -9.63 16.06
N GLU A 118 26.66 -9.89 14.96
CA GLU A 118 28.03 -9.41 14.74
C GLU A 118 28.07 -7.88 14.59
N CYS A 119 26.95 -7.28 14.17
CA CYS A 119 26.77 -5.84 14.12
C CYS A 119 26.25 -5.23 15.44
N GLY A 120 26.11 -6.04 16.50
CA GLY A 120 25.52 -5.63 17.77
C GLY A 120 24.01 -5.43 17.71
N CYS A 121 23.34 -5.93 16.66
CA CYS A 121 21.88 -5.91 16.56
C CYS A 121 21.28 -7.04 17.42
N PRO A 122 20.28 -6.76 18.25
CA PRO A 122 19.61 -7.80 19.03
C PRO A 122 18.84 -8.76 18.12
N ASP A 123 19.08 -10.05 18.31
CA ASP A 123 18.43 -11.13 17.55
C ASP A 123 17.13 -11.60 18.24
N ILE A 124 16.09 -11.89 17.46
CA ILE A 124 14.80 -12.35 17.99
C ILE A 124 14.90 -13.68 18.73
N ALA A 125 15.87 -14.54 18.39
CA ALA A 125 16.10 -15.76 19.14
C ALA A 125 16.80 -15.56 20.47
N LEU A 126 17.63 -14.52 20.61
CA LEU A 126 18.18 -14.15 21.93
C LEU A 126 17.06 -13.77 22.90
N LEU A 127 15.96 -13.23 22.37
CA LEU A 127 14.79 -12.87 23.15
C LEU A 127 13.85 -14.06 23.45
N SER A 128 14.18 -15.28 23.02
CA SER A 128 13.31 -16.47 23.14
C SER A 128 11.90 -16.25 22.57
N LEU A 129 11.78 -15.34 21.60
CA LEU A 129 10.51 -14.95 20.99
C LEU A 129 10.12 -15.86 19.82
N TRP A 130 10.81 -16.98 19.64
CA TRP A 130 10.66 -17.88 18.51
C TRP A 130 9.35 -18.71 18.55
N ARG A 131 8.67 -18.83 17.41
CA ARG A 131 7.61 -19.82 17.13
C ARG A 131 7.69 -20.21 15.65
N GLN A 132 7.28 -21.43 15.32
CA GLN A 132 7.38 -22.04 13.98
C GLN A 132 6.56 -21.37 12.86
N TYR A 133 5.76 -20.32 13.14
CA TYR A 133 4.90 -19.70 12.13
C TYR A 133 4.70 -18.19 12.36
N GLY A 134 4.75 -17.45 11.24
CA GLY A 134 4.82 -16.00 11.10
C GLY A 134 3.81 -15.23 11.94
N SER A 135 4.28 -14.71 13.06
CA SER A 135 3.50 -13.81 13.91
C SER A 135 4.43 -12.76 14.50
N VAL A 136 3.94 -11.52 14.60
CA VAL A 136 4.69 -10.42 15.20
C VAL A 136 4.34 -10.34 16.68
N LYS A 137 5.31 -10.57 17.55
CA LYS A 137 5.09 -10.49 19.00
C LYS A 137 4.98 -9.04 19.45
N CYS A 138 3.93 -8.73 20.19
CA CYS A 138 3.75 -7.43 20.78
C CYS A 138 4.16 -7.48 22.26
N ILE A 139 5.09 -6.62 22.65
CA ILE A 139 5.64 -6.55 24.00
C ILE A 139 5.29 -5.17 24.56
N TYR A 140 4.38 -5.14 25.52
CA TYR A 140 3.98 -3.91 26.18
C TYR A 140 4.65 -3.82 27.55
N GLN A 141 5.45 -2.77 27.77
CA GLN A 141 6.20 -2.53 29.02
C GLN A 141 7.02 -3.74 29.50
N GLY A 142 7.66 -4.43 28.55
CA GLY A 142 8.49 -5.61 28.85
C GLY A 142 7.72 -6.92 29.06
N ILE A 143 6.38 -6.89 28.95
CA ILE A 143 5.53 -8.08 29.06
C ILE A 143 4.99 -8.44 27.67
N ILE A 144 5.07 -9.72 27.31
CA ILE A 144 4.44 -10.23 26.09
C ILE A 144 2.91 -10.06 26.22
N ALA A 145 2.35 -9.18 25.39
CA ALA A 145 0.93 -8.82 25.42
C ALA A 145 0.09 -9.71 24.50
N GLY A 146 0.74 -10.42 23.57
CA GLY A 146 0.12 -11.31 22.61
C GLY A 146 0.85 -11.23 21.27
N ASN A 147 0.26 -11.87 20.27
CA ASN A 147 0.80 -11.85 18.92
C ASN A 147 -0.18 -11.14 17.97
N ILE A 148 0.38 -10.41 17.00
CA ILE A 148 -0.33 -10.02 15.80
C ILE A 148 -0.21 -11.23 14.87
N GLU A 149 -1.29 -11.99 14.75
CA GLU A 149 -1.42 -12.98 13.70
C GLU A 149 -1.48 -12.21 12.39
N ALA A 150 -0.42 -12.35 11.61
CA ALA A 150 -0.41 -11.87 10.26
C ALA A 150 -0.13 -13.11 9.41
N HIS A 151 -0.74 -13.23 8.23
CA HIS A 151 -0.41 -14.29 7.29
C HIS A 151 0.98 -14.03 6.65
N THR A 152 1.98 -13.73 7.49
CA THR A 152 3.27 -13.18 7.11
C THR A 152 4.35 -14.22 6.99
N ILE A 153 5.31 -13.91 6.14
CA ILE A 153 6.65 -14.53 6.13
C ILE A 153 7.58 -13.81 7.14
N PHE A 154 7.13 -12.69 7.72
CA PHE A 154 7.84 -11.90 8.72
C PHE A 154 7.63 -12.43 10.15
N GLU A 155 8.75 -12.73 10.79
CA GLU A 155 8.87 -12.91 12.23
C GLU A 155 9.47 -11.64 12.82
N GLY A 156 8.83 -11.08 13.84
CA GLY A 156 9.25 -9.80 14.40
C GLY A 156 8.76 -9.58 15.82
N ALA A 157 9.31 -8.55 16.47
CA ALA A 157 8.86 -8.11 17.78
C ALA A 157 8.65 -6.60 17.77
N ILE A 158 7.52 -6.14 18.30
CA ILE A 158 7.17 -4.74 18.47
C ILE A 158 7.18 -4.43 19.97
N PHE A 159 8.00 -3.47 20.37
CA PHE A 159 8.11 -3.01 21.76
C PHE A 159 7.31 -1.73 21.96
N LEU A 160 6.23 -1.82 22.72
CA LEU A 160 5.35 -0.72 23.09
C LEU A 160 5.71 -0.27 24.52
N LEU A 161 6.53 0.78 24.60
CA LEU A 161 7.15 1.20 25.87
C LEU A 161 6.30 2.22 26.64
N GLU A 162 5.53 3.04 25.93
CA GLU A 162 4.74 4.12 26.54
C GLU A 162 3.30 3.67 26.84
N ASN A 163 2.71 4.22 27.91
CA ASN A 163 1.35 3.88 28.33
C ASN A 163 0.30 4.10 27.23
N MET A 164 0.47 5.16 26.44
CA MET A 164 -0.43 5.53 25.35
C MET A 164 -0.44 4.53 24.19
N TRP A 165 0.48 3.56 24.18
CA TRP A 165 0.55 2.51 23.15
C TRP A 165 0.05 1.16 23.65
N LYS A 166 -0.79 1.14 24.69
CA LYS A 166 -1.32 -0.11 25.24
C LYS A 166 -2.17 -0.86 24.19
N PRO A 167 -1.85 -2.12 23.86
CA PRO A 167 -2.65 -2.91 22.93
C PRO A 167 -3.94 -3.44 23.60
N PHE A 168 -4.95 -3.73 22.78
CA PHE A 168 -6.11 -4.50 23.19
C PHE A 168 -5.81 -6.00 23.00
N VAL A 169 -6.07 -6.80 24.03
CA VAL A 169 -5.65 -8.20 24.08
C VAL A 169 -6.80 -9.09 24.50
N GLU A 170 -6.81 -10.32 23.99
CA GLU A 170 -7.71 -11.35 24.50
C GLU A 170 -7.45 -11.63 25.98
N ILE A 171 -8.46 -12.15 26.69
CA ILE A 171 -8.36 -12.47 28.13
C ILE A 171 -7.18 -13.42 28.41
N SER A 172 -6.95 -14.38 27.52
CA SER A 172 -5.84 -15.35 27.55
C SER A 172 -4.48 -14.75 27.20
N ARG A 173 -4.42 -13.51 26.67
CA ARG A 173 -3.22 -12.87 26.09
C ARG A 173 -2.54 -13.69 24.99
N SER A 174 -3.31 -14.58 24.35
CA SER A 174 -2.84 -15.38 23.21
C SER A 174 -2.64 -14.51 21.97
N LYS A 175 -3.51 -13.52 21.77
CA LYS A 175 -3.60 -12.70 20.57
C LYS A 175 -3.88 -11.23 20.92
N ILE A 176 -3.34 -10.33 20.09
CA ILE A 176 -3.73 -8.92 20.07
C ILE A 176 -5.07 -8.83 19.35
N SER A 177 -6.11 -8.35 20.04
CA SER A 177 -7.43 -8.17 19.45
C SER A 177 -7.53 -6.85 18.67
N ASP A 178 -6.83 -5.80 19.11
CA ASP A 178 -6.74 -4.52 18.41
C ASP A 178 -5.57 -3.65 18.90
N LEU A 179 -5.26 -2.58 18.19
CA LEU A 179 -4.27 -1.56 18.59
C LEU A 179 -4.87 -0.15 18.54
N PRO A 180 -4.38 0.80 19.35
CA PRO A 180 -4.76 2.20 19.19
C PRO A 180 -4.38 2.74 17.79
N LEU A 181 -5.21 3.61 17.22
CA LEU A 181 -4.99 4.18 15.88
C LEU A 181 -3.57 4.79 15.70
N THR A 182 -3.08 5.51 16.71
CA THR A 182 -1.71 6.08 16.70
C THR A 182 -0.61 5.04 16.58
N VAL A 183 -0.83 3.84 17.16
CA VAL A 183 0.11 2.73 17.10
C VAL A 183 0.11 2.10 15.71
N PHE A 184 -1.06 1.93 15.08
CA PHE A 184 -1.17 1.50 13.68
C PHE A 184 -0.40 2.44 12.75
N ILE A 185 -0.66 3.75 12.85
CA ILE A 185 0.02 4.75 12.02
C ILE A 185 1.54 4.70 12.21
N ALA A 186 2.00 4.57 13.46
CA ALA A 186 3.43 4.50 13.75
C ALA A 186 4.09 3.24 13.17
N ILE A 187 3.49 2.06 13.37
CA ILE A 187 4.00 0.79 12.81
C ILE A 187 4.05 0.87 11.29
N THR A 188 2.93 1.22 10.65
CA THR A 188 2.85 1.25 9.19
C THR A 188 3.78 2.33 8.61
N GLY A 189 3.89 3.49 9.26
CA GLY A 189 4.82 4.55 8.85
C GLY A 189 6.29 4.13 8.91
N ILE A 190 6.70 3.41 9.96
CA ILE A 190 8.03 2.80 10.05
C ILE A 190 8.23 1.81 8.89
N PHE A 191 7.22 1.00 8.61
CA PHE A 191 7.31 -0.03 7.58
C PHE A 191 7.40 0.56 6.17
N VAL A 192 6.69 1.66 5.89
CA VAL A 192 6.83 2.42 4.64
C VAL A 192 8.24 2.97 4.51
N LYS A 193 8.73 3.65 5.57
CA LYS A 193 10.05 4.29 5.58
C LYS A 193 11.15 3.30 5.21
N TYR A 194 11.09 2.09 5.78
CA TYR A 194 12.12 1.07 5.57
C TYR A 194 11.78 0.08 4.44
N GLN A 195 10.69 0.29 3.69
CA GLN A 195 10.26 -0.57 2.58
C GLN A 195 10.01 -2.03 3.00
N ILE A 196 9.48 -2.23 4.21
CA ILE A 196 9.21 -3.55 4.81
C ILE A 196 7.71 -3.91 4.71
N LEU A 197 6.87 -2.99 4.21
CA LEU A 197 5.40 -3.16 4.08
C LEU A 197 4.97 -4.49 3.48
N GLY A 198 5.56 -4.92 2.36
CA GLY A 198 5.21 -6.19 1.69
C GLY A 198 5.56 -7.44 2.50
N ARG A 199 6.18 -7.30 3.67
CA ARG A 199 6.47 -8.38 4.62
C ARG A 199 5.47 -8.44 5.77
N LEU A 200 4.68 -7.39 5.99
CA LEU A 200 3.58 -7.40 6.93
C LEU A 200 2.32 -7.85 6.20
N GLY A 201 1.63 -8.82 6.77
CA GLY A 201 0.42 -9.41 6.25
C GLY A 201 -0.72 -8.51 6.66
N SER A 202 -1.89 -8.83 6.13
CA SER A 202 -3.11 -8.09 6.33
C SER A 202 -3.32 -7.69 7.81
N LEU A 203 -3.26 -6.38 8.08
CA LEU A 203 -3.76 -5.76 9.32
C LEU A 203 -5.29 -5.61 9.28
N ASP A 204 -5.95 -6.30 8.34
CA ASP A 204 -7.38 -6.13 8.07
C ASP A 204 -8.27 -6.80 9.12
N GLU A 205 -7.73 -7.69 9.96
CA GLU A 205 -8.48 -8.27 11.07
C GLU A 205 -8.82 -7.25 12.16
N PHE A 206 -8.07 -6.14 12.20
CA PHE A 206 -8.25 -5.08 13.18
C PHE A 206 -9.36 -4.11 12.79
N LYS A 207 -10.22 -3.76 13.76
CA LYS A 207 -11.45 -3.00 13.52
C LYS A 207 -11.26 -1.52 13.83
N GLU A 208 -10.47 -1.19 14.87
CA GLU A 208 -10.34 0.15 15.43
C GLU A 208 -10.06 1.20 14.35
N TRP A 209 -9.06 0.95 13.50
CA TRP A 209 -8.65 1.91 12.47
C TRP A 209 -9.67 2.05 11.34
N LYS A 210 -10.42 0.98 11.01
CA LYS A 210 -11.42 0.97 9.93
C LYS A 210 -12.65 1.80 10.29
N THR A 211 -13.01 1.80 11.57
CA THR A 211 -14.18 2.53 12.10
C THR A 211 -13.84 3.92 12.65
N SER A 212 -12.55 4.28 12.66
CA SER A 212 -12.10 5.58 13.18
C SER A 212 -12.57 6.74 12.31
N THR A 213 -13.15 7.74 12.97
CA THR A 213 -13.60 9.00 12.37
C THR A 213 -12.43 9.91 11.99
N LEU A 214 -12.63 10.81 11.05
CA LEU A 214 -11.63 11.77 10.58
C LEU A 214 -11.11 12.62 11.74
N LYS A 215 -11.96 12.97 12.71
CA LYS A 215 -11.55 13.61 13.95
C LYS A 215 -10.49 12.80 14.71
N GLN A 216 -10.71 11.49 14.87
CA GLN A 216 -9.73 10.61 15.53
C GLN A 216 -8.43 10.49 14.72
N TRP A 217 -8.51 10.48 13.38
CA TRP A 217 -7.31 10.54 12.53
C TRP A 217 -6.57 11.89 12.67
N ARG A 218 -7.30 13.00 12.81
CA ARG A 218 -6.76 14.33 13.09
C ARG A 218 -6.01 14.35 14.42
N GLU A 219 -6.62 13.81 15.47
CA GLU A 219 -6.02 13.68 16.81
C GLU A 219 -4.79 12.75 16.81
N ALA A 220 -4.86 11.65 16.05
CA ALA A 220 -3.77 10.69 15.94
C ALA A 220 -2.54 11.26 15.22
N ARG A 221 -2.72 12.26 14.35
CA ARG A 221 -1.64 13.09 13.78
C ARG A 221 -1.07 14.07 14.81
N ASN A 222 -0.93 13.64 16.07
CA ASN A 222 -0.34 14.41 17.16
C ASN A 222 1.02 15.00 16.75
N PHE A 223 1.44 16.08 17.40
CA PHE A 223 2.60 16.87 16.99
C PHE A 223 3.86 16.02 16.71
N ARG A 224 4.18 15.04 17.58
CA ARG A 224 5.41 14.24 17.45
C ARG A 224 5.34 13.21 16.32
N LEU A 225 4.24 12.46 16.23
CA LEU A 225 4.06 11.48 15.15
C LEU A 225 3.94 12.20 13.82
N GLY A 226 3.13 13.26 13.74
CA GLY A 226 2.97 14.06 12.52
C GLY A 226 4.28 14.68 12.01
N GLU A 227 5.13 15.21 12.90
CA GLU A 227 6.48 15.67 12.53
C GLU A 227 7.36 14.54 12.00
N TRP A 228 7.38 13.39 12.67
CA TRP A 228 8.14 12.24 12.21
C TRP A 228 7.68 11.77 10.82
N MET A 229 6.36 11.69 10.61
CA MET A 229 5.76 11.27 9.34
C MET A 229 6.14 12.24 8.21
N ARG A 230 5.98 13.56 8.42
CA ARG A 230 6.37 14.57 7.42
C ARG A 230 7.85 14.53 7.08
N LYS A 231 8.71 14.32 8.07
CA LYS A 231 10.17 14.25 7.86
C LYS A 231 10.60 13.01 7.10
N ASN A 232 10.02 11.85 7.43
CA ASN A 232 10.52 10.56 6.94
C ASN A 232 9.75 10.03 5.71
N LEU A 233 8.51 10.48 5.48
CA LEU A 233 7.64 9.97 4.42
C LEU A 233 7.24 11.03 3.38
N LYS A 234 8.01 12.13 3.31
CA LYS A 234 7.77 13.22 2.34
C LYS A 234 7.66 12.70 0.91
N ASP A 235 8.60 11.88 0.49
CA ASP A 235 8.64 11.37 -0.89
C ASP A 235 7.47 10.42 -1.18
N TYR A 236 7.05 9.63 -0.18
CA TYR A 236 5.84 8.81 -0.28
C TYR A 236 4.62 9.69 -0.53
N PHE A 237 4.40 10.74 0.27
CA PHE A 237 3.26 11.64 0.10
C PHE A 237 3.27 12.36 -1.26
N ILE A 238 4.42 12.87 -1.70
CA ILE A 238 4.56 13.51 -3.02
C ILE A 238 4.22 12.52 -4.14
N ASN A 239 4.76 11.31 -4.08
CA ASN A 239 4.48 10.27 -5.09
C ASN A 239 3.01 9.87 -5.10
N SER A 240 2.37 9.71 -3.93
CA SER A 240 0.94 9.42 -3.83
C SER A 240 0.08 10.52 -4.47
N MET A 241 0.38 11.80 -4.21
CA MET A 241 -0.33 12.92 -4.84
C MET A 241 -0.13 12.93 -6.37
N LEU A 242 1.09 12.67 -6.86
CA LEU A 242 1.37 12.56 -8.29
C LEU A 242 0.62 11.41 -8.97
N LEU A 243 0.37 10.31 -8.26
CA LEU A 243 -0.38 9.16 -8.77
C LEU A 243 -1.90 9.42 -8.77
N LEU A 244 -2.41 10.10 -7.73
CA LEU A 244 -3.80 10.56 -7.68
C LEU A 244 -4.11 11.58 -8.79
N GLY A 245 -3.12 12.38 -9.20
CA GLY A 245 -3.20 13.31 -10.32
C GLY A 245 -3.14 12.66 -11.72
N LYS A 246 -3.08 11.33 -11.82
CA LYS A 246 -3.10 10.59 -13.09
C LYS A 246 -4.38 9.78 -13.20
N ALA A 247 -4.86 9.55 -14.42
CA ALA A 247 -5.97 8.64 -14.66
C ALA A 247 -5.69 7.29 -13.99
N THR A 248 -6.71 6.71 -13.38
CA THR A 248 -6.66 5.30 -12.96
C THR A 248 -6.29 4.48 -14.20
N GLN A 249 -5.37 3.52 -14.10
CA GLN A 249 -4.83 2.82 -15.28
C GLN A 249 -5.33 1.38 -15.43
N ASN A 250 -5.85 0.79 -14.35
CA ASN A 250 -6.26 -0.61 -14.35
C ASN A 250 -7.42 -0.81 -13.38
N PRO A 251 -8.58 -1.35 -13.83
CA PRO A 251 -9.73 -1.60 -12.98
C PRO A 251 -9.49 -2.69 -11.91
N ASN A 252 -8.39 -3.45 -12.03
CA ASN A 252 -8.00 -4.51 -11.11
C ASN A 252 -6.92 -4.08 -10.09
N ILE A 253 -6.40 -2.85 -10.21
CA ILE A 253 -5.36 -2.33 -9.31
C ILE A 253 -5.99 -1.22 -8.46
N SER A 254 -6.03 -1.46 -7.16
CA SER A 254 -6.68 -0.66 -6.12
C SER A 254 -5.80 0.45 -5.53
N GLU A 255 -4.76 0.85 -6.26
CA GLU A 255 -3.84 1.88 -5.80
C GLU A 255 -4.65 3.12 -5.40
N PHE A 256 -4.62 3.46 -4.11
CA PHE A 256 -5.29 4.61 -3.51
C PHE A 256 -6.82 4.55 -3.47
N THR A 257 -7.39 3.38 -3.13
CA THR A 257 -8.83 3.27 -2.80
C THR A 257 -9.18 3.80 -1.41
N ILE A 258 -10.36 4.42 -1.29
CA ILE A 258 -10.94 4.78 0.01
C ILE A 258 -11.61 3.59 0.71
N ASN A 259 -11.65 2.39 0.13
CA ASN A 259 -12.22 1.21 0.77
C ASN A 259 -11.30 0.68 1.88
N PRO A 260 -11.71 0.73 3.17
CA PRO A 260 -10.87 0.28 4.28
C PRO A 260 -10.78 -1.25 4.42
N TYR A 261 -11.53 -2.01 3.62
CA TYR A 261 -11.49 -3.48 3.60
C TYR A 261 -10.71 -4.03 2.41
N TYR A 262 -10.10 -3.15 1.61
CA TYR A 262 -9.19 -3.60 0.58
C TYR A 262 -7.83 -3.96 1.19
N ASP A 263 -7.38 -5.19 0.92
CA ASP A 263 -6.11 -5.78 1.39
C ASP A 263 -4.92 -5.20 0.59
N ALA A 264 -4.61 -3.93 0.85
CA ALA A 264 -3.35 -3.33 0.45
C ALA A 264 -2.51 -3.02 1.68
N ALA A 265 -1.23 -3.40 1.63
CA ALA A 265 -0.31 -3.24 2.75
C ALA A 265 -0.19 -1.78 3.25
N ASP A 266 -0.49 -0.80 2.39
CA ASP A 266 -0.41 0.63 2.68
C ASP A 266 -1.78 1.31 2.94
N THR A 267 -2.90 0.58 3.06
CA THR A 267 -4.24 1.18 3.25
C THR A 267 -4.29 2.14 4.45
N ILE A 268 -3.70 1.78 5.59
CA ILE A 268 -3.64 2.65 6.79
C ILE A 268 -2.87 3.96 6.50
N MET A 269 -1.79 3.85 5.72
CA MET A 269 -0.96 5.00 5.34
C MET A 269 -1.65 5.91 4.36
N PHE A 270 -2.41 5.33 3.46
CA PHE A 270 -3.24 6.09 2.57
C PHE A 270 -4.38 6.80 3.31
N LYS A 271 -5.02 6.15 4.31
CA LYS A 271 -6.01 6.81 5.19
C LYS A 271 -5.43 7.98 5.97
N TYR A 272 -4.21 7.82 6.50
CA TYR A 272 -3.47 8.90 7.12
C TYR A 272 -3.23 10.07 6.14
N LEU A 273 -2.84 9.76 4.90
CA LEU A 273 -2.64 10.74 3.85
C LEU A 273 -3.95 11.47 3.51
N ILE A 274 -5.06 10.76 3.30
CA ILE A 274 -6.38 11.37 3.05
C ILE A 274 -6.73 12.37 4.15
N ALA A 275 -6.57 11.97 5.42
CA ALA A 275 -6.84 12.87 6.54
C ALA A 275 -5.99 14.15 6.46
N ASN A 276 -4.73 14.06 6.03
CA ASN A 276 -3.87 15.23 5.77
C ASN A 276 -4.32 16.05 4.57
N LEU A 277 -4.67 15.42 3.46
CA LEU A 277 -5.08 16.11 2.26
C LEU A 277 -6.37 16.91 2.48
N GLN A 278 -7.36 16.36 3.19
CA GLN A 278 -8.63 17.05 3.49
C GLN A 278 -8.45 18.32 4.34
N ASP A 279 -7.37 18.43 5.10
CA ASP A 279 -7.09 19.62 5.92
C ASP A 279 -6.27 20.68 5.17
N VAL A 280 -5.40 20.24 4.26
CA VAL A 280 -4.42 21.11 3.60
C VAL A 280 -4.92 21.60 2.24
N TYR A 281 -5.72 20.80 1.55
CA TYR A 281 -6.11 21.04 0.16
C TYR A 281 -7.63 21.09 0.01
N GLU A 282 -8.08 22.05 -0.80
CA GLU A 282 -9.31 21.88 -1.57
C GLU A 282 -8.99 20.95 -2.75
N MET A 283 -9.80 19.91 -2.92
CA MET A 283 -9.58 18.87 -3.94
C MET A 283 -10.73 18.87 -4.93
N THR A 284 -10.41 18.64 -6.20
CA THR A 284 -11.42 18.38 -7.24
C THR A 284 -11.21 16.99 -7.85
N ILE A 285 -12.30 16.31 -8.22
CA ILE A 285 -12.27 15.02 -8.90
C ILE A 285 -12.89 15.11 -10.30
N CYS A 286 -12.21 14.54 -11.29
CA CYS A 286 -12.64 14.44 -12.68
C CYS A 286 -12.86 12.98 -13.06
N TYR A 287 -14.12 12.54 -13.13
CA TYR A 287 -14.46 11.19 -13.52
C TYR A 287 -14.24 10.95 -15.02
N GLU A 288 -14.48 11.97 -15.85
CA GLU A 288 -14.30 11.89 -17.30
C GLU A 288 -12.85 11.57 -17.68
N ASP A 289 -11.89 12.02 -16.87
CA ASP A 289 -10.46 11.77 -17.08
C ASP A 289 -9.94 10.59 -16.25
N GLY A 290 -10.80 9.66 -15.83
CA GLY A 290 -10.40 8.44 -15.13
C GLY A 290 -10.17 8.64 -13.62
N GLN A 291 -11.00 9.47 -12.99
CA GLN A 291 -10.93 9.82 -11.56
C GLN A 291 -9.62 10.54 -11.17
N ILE A 292 -9.19 11.50 -11.97
CA ILE A 292 -8.04 12.37 -11.61
C ILE A 292 -8.44 13.28 -10.46
N ILE A 293 -7.57 13.40 -9.46
CA ILE A 293 -7.73 14.36 -8.37
C ILE A 293 -6.71 15.49 -8.53
N SER A 294 -7.21 16.73 -8.52
CA SER A 294 -6.39 17.95 -8.47
C SER A 294 -6.40 18.55 -7.07
N PHE A 295 -5.30 19.19 -6.69
CA PHE A 295 -5.07 19.70 -5.33
C PHE A 295 -4.79 21.20 -5.36
N TYR A 296 -5.51 21.97 -4.54
CA TYR A 296 -5.35 23.42 -4.39
C TYR A 296 -5.20 23.75 -2.91
N GLU A 297 -4.07 24.34 -2.50
CA GLU A 297 -3.84 24.66 -1.08
C GLU A 297 -4.92 25.60 -0.55
N LYS A 298 -5.48 25.25 0.61
CA LYS A 298 -6.46 26.10 1.29
C LYS A 298 -5.78 27.39 1.76
N LYS A 299 -6.43 28.53 1.51
CA LYS A 299 -5.92 29.84 1.93
C LYS A 299 -6.10 30.09 3.42
N ASP A 300 -7.10 29.45 4.03
CA ASP A 300 -7.41 29.54 5.45
C ASP A 300 -7.28 28.17 6.12
N ASN A 301 -6.76 28.13 7.35
CA ASN A 301 -6.66 26.92 8.17
C ASN A 301 -8.02 26.48 8.76
N SER A 302 -9.15 26.82 8.13
CA SER A 302 -10.45 26.37 8.60
C SER A 302 -10.59 24.87 8.37
N LEU A 303 -10.62 24.13 9.47
CA LEU A 303 -11.00 22.73 9.45
C LEU A 303 -12.50 22.66 9.10
N GLU A 304 -12.83 21.80 8.14
CA GLU A 304 -14.23 21.48 7.87
C GLU A 304 -14.69 20.47 8.92
N ASP A 305 -15.29 21.01 9.98
CA ASP A 305 -15.85 20.24 11.10
C ASP A 305 -16.99 19.31 10.63
N SER A 306 -17.63 19.61 9.50
CA SER A 306 -18.67 18.78 8.87
C SER A 306 -18.17 17.38 8.52
N TYR A 307 -16.86 17.20 8.30
CA TYR A 307 -16.28 15.89 7.98
C TYR A 307 -15.89 15.05 9.20
N ASP A 308 -15.90 15.64 10.40
CA ASP A 308 -15.38 14.96 11.60
C ASP A 308 -16.11 13.67 11.95
N LEU A 309 -17.37 13.51 11.52
CA LEU A 309 -18.19 12.34 11.80
C LEU A 309 -17.93 11.17 10.84
N PHE A 310 -17.24 11.41 9.74
CA PHE A 310 -16.97 10.44 8.68
C PHE A 310 -15.56 9.87 8.84
N PRO A 311 -15.27 8.65 8.38
CA PRO A 311 -13.88 8.20 8.21
C PRO A 311 -13.16 9.04 7.13
N PRO A 312 -11.85 8.87 6.91
CA PRO A 312 -11.16 9.54 5.80
C PRO A 312 -11.71 9.04 4.45
N MET A 313 -12.58 9.84 3.83
CA MET A 313 -13.36 9.50 2.62
C MET A 313 -12.90 10.25 1.37
N MET A 314 -11.92 11.15 1.48
CA MET A 314 -11.40 11.94 0.35
C MET A 314 -12.53 12.72 -0.35
N PHE A 315 -13.17 13.61 0.40
CA PHE A 315 -14.20 14.50 -0.13
C PHE A 315 -13.58 15.50 -1.12
N CYS A 316 -14.13 15.54 -2.34
CA CYS A 316 -13.67 16.38 -3.44
C CYS A 316 -14.84 17.14 -4.05
N LYS A 317 -14.62 18.38 -4.50
CA LYS A 317 -15.56 19.04 -5.41
C LYS A 317 -15.50 18.38 -6.79
N ALA A 318 -16.55 18.49 -7.58
CA ALA A 318 -16.50 18.07 -8.97
C ALA A 318 -15.64 19.03 -9.79
N SER A 319 -14.81 18.50 -10.69
CA SER A 319 -14.05 19.32 -11.65
C SER A 319 -14.93 19.90 -12.77
N SER A 320 -16.08 19.27 -13.03
CA SER A 320 -16.95 19.54 -14.17
C SER A 320 -18.42 19.31 -13.80
N ARG A 321 -19.35 19.89 -14.58
CA ARG A 321 -20.79 19.65 -14.40
C ARG A 321 -21.19 18.18 -14.57
N ARG A 322 -20.42 17.42 -15.36
CA ARG A 322 -20.69 16.00 -15.54
C ARG A 322 -20.19 15.21 -14.34
N SER A 323 -19.03 15.55 -13.79
CA SER A 323 -18.54 14.97 -12.54
C SER A 323 -19.46 15.25 -11.34
N GLN A 324 -20.25 16.34 -11.37
CA GLN A 324 -21.28 16.63 -10.34
C GLN A 324 -22.42 15.60 -10.32
N GLN A 325 -22.64 14.87 -11.41
CA GLN A 325 -23.68 13.84 -11.49
C GLN A 325 -23.31 12.59 -10.70
N TYR A 326 -22.02 12.36 -10.45
CA TYR A 326 -21.56 11.13 -9.82
C TYR A 326 -21.24 11.35 -8.34
N ILE A 327 -21.77 10.51 -7.46
CA ILE A 327 -21.37 10.42 -6.05
C ILE A 327 -19.92 9.93 -5.96
N CYS A 328 -19.63 8.83 -6.66
CA CYS A 328 -18.35 8.14 -6.65
C CYS A 328 -18.25 7.12 -7.79
N CYS A 329 -17.10 6.45 -7.92
CA CYS A 329 -16.99 5.28 -8.79
C CYS A 329 -17.87 4.12 -8.30
N ALA A 330 -18.51 3.45 -9.26
CA ALA A 330 -19.36 2.30 -9.04
C ALA A 330 -18.62 1.13 -8.39
N ASN A 331 -17.36 0.90 -8.74
CA ASN A 331 -16.52 -0.14 -8.15
C ASN A 331 -15.74 0.40 -6.95
N SER A 332 -16.01 -0.14 -5.76
CA SER A 332 -15.37 0.24 -4.50
C SER A 332 -13.85 -0.03 -4.47
N VAL A 333 -13.35 -0.97 -5.28
CA VAL A 333 -11.93 -1.34 -5.33
C VAL A 333 -11.06 -0.22 -5.91
N ILE A 334 -11.61 0.60 -6.82
CA ILE A 334 -10.89 1.67 -7.51
C ILE A 334 -11.41 3.07 -7.17
N ARG A 335 -12.26 3.18 -6.14
CA ARG A 335 -12.88 4.44 -5.72
C ARG A 335 -11.86 5.33 -5.02
N ARG A 336 -11.53 6.48 -5.62
CA ARG A 336 -10.54 7.42 -5.07
C ARG A 336 -11.11 8.51 -4.18
N GLY A 337 -12.40 8.84 -4.31
CA GLY A 337 -13.03 9.89 -3.52
C GLY A 337 -14.55 9.95 -3.67
N ILE A 338 -15.15 10.88 -2.93
CA ILE A 338 -16.59 11.16 -2.90
C ILE A 338 -16.81 12.61 -3.35
N THR A 339 -17.74 12.82 -4.28
CA THR A 339 -18.10 14.14 -4.80
C THR A 339 -18.99 14.90 -3.82
N LEU A 340 -18.50 16.04 -3.35
CA LEU A 340 -19.19 16.93 -2.41
C LEU A 340 -20.45 17.55 -3.02
N ASP A 341 -20.35 17.99 -4.27
CA ASP A 341 -21.41 18.74 -4.95
C ASP A 341 -22.59 17.86 -5.42
N HIS A 342 -22.52 16.54 -5.17
CA HIS A 342 -23.62 15.65 -5.50
C HIS A 342 -24.78 15.87 -4.50
N PRO A 343 -26.04 16.03 -4.93
CA PRO A 343 -27.16 16.35 -4.05
C PRO A 343 -27.33 15.41 -2.85
N PHE A 344 -27.03 14.12 -3.03
CA PHE A 344 -27.07 13.14 -1.94
C PHE A 344 -26.00 13.38 -0.87
N ILE A 345 -24.80 13.81 -1.28
CA ILE A 345 -23.69 14.07 -0.37
C ILE A 345 -23.88 15.39 0.36
N GLU A 346 -24.34 16.44 -0.33
CA GLU A 346 -24.76 17.70 0.31
C GLU A 346 -25.81 17.43 1.39
N TRP A 347 -26.87 16.69 1.05
CA TRP A 347 -27.90 16.29 2.00
C TRP A 347 -27.33 15.50 3.19
N LEU A 348 -26.44 14.55 2.93
CA LEU A 348 -25.83 13.72 3.97
C LEU A 348 -24.98 14.55 4.93
N LEU A 349 -24.22 15.52 4.43
CA LEU A 349 -23.40 16.41 5.24
C LEU A 349 -24.26 17.33 6.11
N ASP A 350 -25.30 17.95 5.53
CA ASP A 350 -26.22 18.85 6.23
C ASP A 350 -27.01 18.15 7.36
N ASN A 351 -27.26 16.85 7.19
CA ASN A 351 -28.02 16.05 8.15
C ASN A 351 -27.13 15.16 9.04
N SER A 352 -25.81 15.14 8.82
CA SER A 352 -24.86 14.19 9.43
C SER A 352 -24.91 14.16 10.97
N PHE A 353 -24.94 15.33 11.62
CA PHE A 353 -25.00 15.42 13.08
C PHE A 353 -26.29 14.81 13.65
N LYS A 354 -27.44 15.16 13.07
CA LYS A 354 -28.75 14.65 13.49
C LYS A 354 -28.89 13.15 13.19
N LEU A 355 -28.41 12.71 12.04
CA LEU A 355 -28.35 11.30 11.67
C LEU A 355 -27.49 10.51 12.66
N LYS A 356 -26.30 11.02 13.01
CA LYS A 356 -25.42 10.36 13.98
C LYS A 356 -26.04 10.33 15.38
N GLN A 357 -26.74 11.38 15.80
CA GLN A 357 -27.34 11.49 17.13
C GLN A 357 -28.59 10.62 17.31
N TYR A 358 -29.52 10.67 16.35
CA TYR A 358 -30.85 10.06 16.50
C TYR A 358 -31.03 8.78 15.67
N TYR A 359 -30.24 8.59 14.63
CA TYR A 359 -30.33 7.46 13.68
C TYR A 359 -28.96 6.81 13.45
N GLU A 360 -28.20 6.60 14.53
CA GLU A 360 -26.79 6.19 14.47
C GLU A 360 -26.55 4.96 13.58
N ARG A 361 -27.43 3.96 13.68
CA ARG A 361 -27.34 2.74 12.89
C ARG A 361 -27.50 3.01 11.38
N GLN A 362 -28.43 3.88 11.00
CA GLN A 362 -28.65 4.28 9.61
C GLN A 362 -27.46 5.09 9.09
N PHE A 363 -26.97 6.04 9.88
CA PHE A 363 -25.77 6.82 9.56
C PHE A 363 -24.57 5.90 9.30
N GLN A 364 -24.27 4.97 10.21
CA GLN A 364 -23.17 4.01 10.04
C GLN A 364 -23.33 3.14 8.80
N ARG A 365 -24.56 2.70 8.49
CA ARG A 365 -24.85 1.89 7.29
C ARG A 365 -24.61 2.69 6.00
N ILE A 366 -25.07 3.94 5.93
CA ILE A 366 -24.79 4.83 4.78
C ILE A 366 -23.28 5.00 4.60
N VAL A 367 -22.57 5.38 5.67
CA VAL A 367 -21.11 5.62 5.63
C VAL A 367 -20.35 4.36 5.23
N THR A 368 -20.71 3.19 5.79
CA THR A 368 -20.07 1.92 5.46
C THR A 368 -20.28 1.56 3.99
N SER A 369 -21.50 1.73 3.46
CA SER A 369 -21.78 1.49 2.04
C SER A 369 -20.98 2.43 1.14
N LEU A 370 -20.91 3.73 1.46
CA LEU A 370 -20.11 4.68 0.67
C LEU A 370 -18.61 4.38 0.70
N CYS A 371 -18.09 3.81 1.79
CA CYS A 371 -16.68 3.42 1.86
C CYS A 371 -16.39 2.12 1.10
N ALA A 372 -17.24 1.10 1.23
CA ALA A 372 -16.87 -0.27 0.88
C ALA A 372 -17.84 -1.00 -0.05
N GLY A 373 -19.05 -0.47 -0.27
CA GLY A 373 -20.03 -1.07 -1.18
C GLY A 373 -19.84 -0.58 -2.60
N ASP A 374 -20.13 -1.44 -3.57
CA ASP A 374 -20.29 -1.06 -4.98
C ASP A 374 -21.62 -0.33 -5.20
N ALA A 375 -21.83 0.26 -6.39
CA ALA A 375 -23.02 1.06 -6.73
C ALA A 375 -24.33 0.37 -6.31
N ASP A 376 -24.55 -0.87 -6.71
CA ASP A 376 -25.76 -1.64 -6.37
C ASP A 376 -26.01 -1.74 -4.87
N ALA A 377 -24.93 -1.96 -4.09
CA ALA A 377 -25.01 -2.06 -2.64
C ALA A 377 -25.34 -0.71 -2.02
N ILE A 378 -24.76 0.38 -2.53
CA ILE A 378 -25.04 1.76 -2.08
C ILE A 378 -26.48 2.13 -2.39
N ILE A 379 -26.93 1.94 -3.64
CA ILE A 379 -28.29 2.21 -4.11
C ILE A 379 -29.31 1.49 -3.24
N LYS A 380 -29.15 0.16 -3.11
CA LYS A 380 -30.07 -0.67 -2.32
C LYS A 380 -30.12 -0.24 -0.87
N GLU A 381 -28.97 0.04 -0.27
CA GLU A 381 -28.91 0.36 1.15
C GLU A 381 -29.44 1.77 1.46
N CYS A 382 -29.04 2.77 0.68
CA CYS A 382 -29.47 4.15 0.89
C CYS A 382 -30.95 4.35 0.57
N ASN A 383 -31.47 3.75 -0.51
CA ASN A 383 -32.90 3.81 -0.83
C ASN A 383 -33.74 3.07 0.21
N ARG A 384 -33.27 1.93 0.74
CA ARG A 384 -33.94 1.24 1.86
C ARG A 384 -33.98 2.11 3.11
N ILE A 385 -32.89 2.78 3.46
CA ILE A 385 -32.84 3.69 4.61
C ILE A 385 -33.78 4.87 4.40
N ARG A 386 -33.81 5.45 3.20
CA ARG A 386 -34.74 6.52 2.82
C ARG A 386 -36.20 6.10 3.08
N GLU A 387 -36.61 4.94 2.56
CA GLU A 387 -37.97 4.41 2.75
C GLU A 387 -38.28 4.16 4.24
N GLN A 388 -37.34 3.60 4.98
CA GLN A 388 -37.48 3.40 6.43
C GLN A 388 -37.70 4.74 7.15
N MET A 389 -36.91 5.76 6.83
CA MET A 389 -37.01 7.06 7.48
C MET A 389 -38.31 7.78 7.11
N ILE A 390 -38.75 7.73 5.86
CA ILE A 390 -40.03 8.32 5.42
C ILE A 390 -41.23 7.71 6.16
N SER A 391 -41.14 6.42 6.52
CA SER A 391 -42.21 5.73 7.23
C SER A 391 -42.33 6.13 8.71
N LEU A 392 -41.33 6.82 9.27
CA LEU A 392 -41.36 7.22 10.67
C LEU A 392 -42.28 8.43 10.89
N PRO A 393 -43.02 8.48 12.00
CA PRO A 393 -43.90 9.61 12.29
C PRO A 393 -43.13 10.87 12.72
N GLU A 394 -41.89 10.72 13.19
CA GLU A 394 -41.02 11.81 13.63
C GLU A 394 -39.62 11.66 13.03
N HIS A 395 -39.06 12.76 12.53
CA HIS A 395 -37.77 12.79 11.83
C HIS A 395 -36.65 13.51 12.61
N HIS A 396 -36.90 13.95 13.84
CA HIS A 396 -35.93 14.66 14.71
C HIS A 396 -35.15 15.80 14.00
N GLY A 397 -35.83 16.52 13.11
CA GLY A 397 -35.27 17.64 12.35
C GLY A 397 -34.36 17.25 11.18
N VAL A 398 -34.26 15.96 10.83
CA VAL A 398 -33.64 15.50 9.58
C VAL A 398 -34.60 15.79 8.42
N ASP A 399 -34.10 16.38 7.34
CA ASP A 399 -34.91 16.64 6.15
C ASP A 399 -35.04 15.39 5.27
N VAL A 400 -35.79 14.40 5.76
CA VAL A 400 -35.93 13.09 5.09
C VAL A 400 -36.53 13.21 3.68
N ASN A 401 -37.39 14.20 3.45
CA ASN A 401 -38.05 14.39 2.16
C ASN A 401 -37.09 14.90 1.08
N ALA A 402 -36.06 15.66 1.48
CA ALA A 402 -35.02 16.12 0.59
C ALA A 402 -33.97 15.05 0.26
N MET A 403 -33.97 13.89 0.93
CA MET A 403 -33.03 12.79 0.65
C MET A 403 -33.25 12.28 -0.79
N PRO A 404 -32.26 12.41 -1.70
CA PRO A 404 -32.42 11.94 -3.07
C PRO A 404 -32.57 10.42 -3.13
N ARG A 405 -33.34 9.94 -4.11
CA ARG A 405 -33.41 8.51 -4.45
C ARG A 405 -32.29 8.20 -5.42
N LEU A 406 -31.46 7.23 -5.10
CA LEU A 406 -30.30 6.88 -5.90
C LEU A 406 -30.64 5.93 -7.06
N SER A 407 -29.96 6.07 -8.18
CA SER A 407 -29.95 5.17 -9.35
C SER A 407 -28.50 4.88 -9.80
N GLU A 408 -28.35 4.06 -10.84
CA GLU A 408 -27.04 3.78 -11.45
C GLU A 408 -26.39 5.04 -12.04
N ASP A 409 -27.19 6.02 -12.48
CA ASP A 409 -26.71 7.28 -13.07
C ASP A 409 -25.90 8.14 -12.08
N ASP A 410 -26.06 7.89 -10.77
CA ASP A 410 -25.32 8.59 -9.71
C ASP A 410 -23.90 8.02 -9.53
N PHE A 411 -23.47 7.04 -10.33
CA PHE A 411 -22.18 6.36 -10.19
C PHE A 411 -21.43 6.29 -11.51
N TRP A 412 -20.14 6.61 -11.46
CA TRP A 412 -19.29 6.51 -12.64
C TRP A 412 -18.77 5.08 -12.82
N SER A 413 -18.91 4.53 -14.02
CA SER A 413 -18.38 3.22 -14.40
C SER A 413 -17.05 3.33 -15.17
N TRP A 414 -16.21 2.30 -15.06
CA TRP A 414 -14.92 2.25 -15.77
C TRP A 414 -15.14 2.02 -17.27
N GLU A 415 -16.19 1.30 -17.62
CA GLU A 415 -16.62 1.03 -18.99
C GLU A 415 -16.95 2.33 -19.74
N GLU A 416 -17.62 3.28 -19.09
CA GLU A 416 -17.85 4.62 -19.65
C GLU A 416 -16.56 5.35 -20.03
N TRP A 417 -15.47 5.13 -19.28
CA TRP A 417 -14.19 5.77 -19.54
C TRP A 417 -13.43 5.14 -20.70
N ILE A 418 -13.41 3.79 -20.80
CA ILE A 418 -12.83 3.11 -21.96
C ILE A 418 -13.51 3.64 -23.24
N ASP A 419 -14.84 3.65 -23.26
CA ASP A 419 -15.64 4.13 -24.39
C ASP A 419 -15.39 5.60 -24.76
N HIS A 420 -15.03 6.45 -23.80
CA HIS A 420 -14.64 7.84 -24.06
C HIS A 420 -13.19 7.96 -24.52
N SER A 421 -12.27 7.18 -23.94
CA SER A 421 -10.84 7.21 -24.27
C SER A 421 -10.54 6.67 -25.67
N GLU A 422 -11.33 5.72 -26.17
CA GLU A 422 -11.18 5.19 -27.54
C GLU A 422 -11.76 6.13 -28.61
N LYS A 423 -12.55 7.14 -28.21
CA LYS A 423 -13.18 8.12 -29.12
C LYS A 423 -12.41 9.44 -29.25
N LEU A 424 -11.38 9.65 -28.43
CA LEU A 424 -10.47 10.80 -28.43
C LEU A 424 -9.13 10.41 -29.06
#